data_AF-A0AAW0X1L0-F1
#
_entry.id   AF-A0AAW0X1L0-F1
#
_cell.length_a   1.000
_cell.length_b   1.000
_cell.length_c   1.000
_cell.angle_alpha   90.00
_cell.angle_beta   90.00
_cell.angle_gamma   90.00
#
_symmetry.space_group_name_H-M   'P 1'
#
loop_
_entity.id
_entity.type
_entity.pdbx_description
1 polymer ?
#
loop_
_entity_poly.entity_id
_entity_poly.type
_entity_poly.pdbx_seq_one_letter_code
_entity_poly.pdbx_strand_id
1 'polypeptide(L)'
;SSYGHTVISKEVRFRGKRQVTYVPDNVLSDNDVDTLFSAARTLDSQTNCGLRVVCELAATPESQLAADEALILSLFGRRLSLVHDQINSPVTPFQLAYFLGKQSSSAEACANTYKKCHHNSTEILDMIREQGPDRV
;
A
#
# COMPACT_ATOMS: atom_id res chain seq x y z
N SER A 1 41.22 -21.19 -16.22
CA SER A 1 39.89 -21.38 -16.82
C SER A 1 39.43 -20.11 -17.51
N SER A 2 39.35 -20.16 -18.84
CA SER A 2 38.54 -19.24 -19.64
C SER A 2 37.06 -19.59 -19.44
N TYR A 3 36.15 -18.62 -19.53
CA TYR A 3 35.04 -18.57 -20.50
C TYR A 3 34.24 -17.29 -20.28
N GLY A 4 34.26 -16.42 -21.29
CA GLY A 4 33.41 -15.25 -21.38
C GLY A 4 31.99 -15.59 -21.80
N HIS A 5 31.05 -14.73 -21.45
CA HIS A 5 29.73 -14.67 -22.06
C HIS A 5 29.49 -13.29 -22.64
N THR A 6 29.57 -13.24 -23.97
CA THR A 6 29.19 -12.13 -24.83
C THR A 6 27.68 -11.92 -24.76
N VAL A 7 27.21 -10.74 -24.34
CA VAL A 7 25.81 -10.34 -24.51
C VAL A 7 25.69 -9.54 -25.80
N ILE A 8 25.05 -10.14 -26.80
CA ILE A 8 24.75 -9.53 -28.09
C ILE A 8 23.57 -8.56 -27.88
N SER A 9 23.84 -7.26 -27.89
CA SER A 9 22.80 -6.23 -27.97
C SER A 9 22.24 -6.20 -29.40
N LYS A 10 21.00 -6.69 -29.60
CA LYS A 10 20.24 -6.38 -30.80
C LYS A 10 19.72 -4.96 -30.70
N GLU A 11 20.30 -4.03 -31.47
CA GLU A 11 19.74 -2.70 -31.67
C GLU A 11 18.39 -2.81 -32.40
N VAL A 12 17.31 -2.60 -31.65
CA VAL A 12 15.99 -2.39 -32.23
C VAL A 12 15.81 -0.88 -32.38
N ARG A 13 15.99 -0.37 -33.60
CA ARG A 13 15.69 1.02 -33.95
C ARG A 13 14.18 1.23 -34.00
N PHE A 14 13.58 1.73 -32.92
CA PHE A 14 12.23 2.29 -32.95
C PHE A 14 12.25 3.81 -32.90
N ARG A 15 11.71 4.38 -33.97
CA ARG A 15 11.53 5.81 -34.26
C ARG A 15 10.19 6.23 -33.64
N GLY A 16 10.22 6.96 -32.53
CA GLY A 16 9.02 7.48 -31.89
C GLY A 16 9.28 7.96 -30.46
N LYS A 17 9.49 9.26 -30.29
CA LYS A 17 9.71 9.89 -28.98
C LYS A 17 8.42 9.86 -28.16
N ARG A 18 8.22 8.81 -27.37
CA ARG A 18 7.54 8.92 -26.07
C ARG A 18 8.64 8.79 -25.03
N GLN A 19 8.90 9.88 -24.33
CA GLN A 19 9.82 9.88 -23.20
C GLN A 19 9.14 9.05 -22.11
N VAL A 20 9.52 7.77 -22.00
CA VAL A 20 9.19 6.97 -20.83
C VAL A 20 10.07 7.52 -19.73
N THR A 21 9.49 8.33 -18.84
CA THR A 21 10.15 8.69 -17.59
C THR A 21 10.30 7.39 -16.81
N TYR A 22 11.52 6.85 -16.77
CA TYR A 22 11.86 5.77 -15.86
C TYR A 22 11.68 6.31 -14.45
N VAL A 23 10.58 5.93 -13.80
CA VAL A 23 10.41 6.12 -12.36
C VAL A 23 11.19 4.98 -11.72
N PRO A 24 12.32 5.23 -11.04
CA PRO A 24 13.06 4.17 -10.37
C PRO A 24 12.12 3.46 -9.39
N ASP A 25 12.20 2.13 -9.34
CA ASP A 25 11.28 1.26 -8.59
C ASP A 25 11.29 1.48 -7.06
N ASN A 26 12.16 2.36 -6.55
CA ASN A 26 12.25 2.75 -5.14
C ASN A 26 12.18 4.28 -5.00
N VAL A 27 10.96 4.82 -4.95
CA VAL A 27 10.72 6.23 -4.60
C VAL A 27 10.82 6.46 -3.08
N LEU A 28 10.69 5.39 -2.28
CA LEU A 28 10.80 5.44 -0.82
C LEU A 28 11.82 4.40 -0.35
N SER A 29 12.74 4.79 0.53
CA SER A 29 13.62 3.82 1.22
C SER A 29 12.85 3.05 2.29
N ASP A 30 13.35 1.89 2.72
CA ASP A 30 12.70 1.12 3.79
C ASP A 30 12.51 1.94 5.08
N ASN A 31 13.44 2.84 5.38
CA ASN A 31 13.36 3.75 6.53
C ASN A 31 12.25 4.81 6.36
N ASP A 32 12.03 5.31 5.15
CA ASP A 32 10.97 6.29 4.88
C ASP A 32 9.60 5.64 5.04
N VAL A 33 9.47 4.40 4.58
CA VAL A 33 8.24 3.62 4.72
C VAL A 33 7.98 3.28 6.19
N ASP A 34 9.01 2.90 6.95
CA ASP A 34 8.86 2.65 8.40
C ASP A 34 8.51 3.92 9.17
N THR A 35 9.06 5.08 8.77
CA THR A 35 8.69 6.38 9.33
C THR A 35 7.23 6.72 9.01
N LEU A 36 6.79 6.49 7.77
CA LEU A 36 5.40 6.68 7.35
C LEU A 36 4.45 5.81 8.19
N PHE A 37 4.73 4.51 8.32
CA PHE A 37 3.89 3.61 9.09
C PHE A 37 3.95 3.92 10.59
N SER A 38 5.07 4.43 11.11
CA SER A 38 5.16 4.93 12.49
C SER A 38 4.23 6.12 12.72
N ALA A 39 4.24 7.10 11.81
CA ALA A 39 3.37 8.25 11.89
C ALA A 39 1.89 7.84 11.80
N ALA A 40 1.55 6.98 10.83
CA ALA A 40 0.21 6.44 10.66
C ALA A 40 -0.25 5.69 11.93
N ARG A 41 0.60 4.85 12.52
CA ARG A 41 0.33 4.12 13.76
C ARG A 41 0.04 5.07 14.92
N THR A 42 0.80 6.15 15.06
CA THR A 42 0.60 7.14 16.13
C THR A 42 -0.76 7.84 15.97
N LEU A 43 -1.09 8.30 14.76
CA LEU A 43 -2.37 8.94 14.46
C LEU A 43 -3.56 7.98 14.66
N ASP A 44 -3.37 6.70 14.32
CA ASP A 44 -4.41 5.69 14.38
C ASP A 44 -4.53 4.98 15.75
N SER A 45 -3.65 5.29 16.69
CA SER A 45 -3.45 4.53 17.93
C SER A 45 -4.70 4.39 18.81
N GLN A 46 -5.62 5.36 18.75
CA GLN A 46 -6.84 5.37 19.56
C GLN A 46 -8.05 4.76 18.85
N THR A 47 -8.13 4.89 17.52
CA THR A 47 -9.33 4.61 16.73
C THR A 47 -9.23 3.34 15.89
N ASN A 48 -8.03 2.97 15.42
CA ASN A 48 -7.80 1.91 14.44
C ASN A 48 -8.58 2.10 13.12
N CYS A 49 -8.91 3.33 12.76
CA CYS A 49 -9.58 3.65 11.50
C CYS A 49 -8.68 3.43 10.28
N GLY A 50 -7.39 3.75 10.38
CA GLY A 50 -6.41 3.45 9.32
C GLY A 50 -6.29 1.94 9.07
N LEU A 51 -6.26 1.13 10.13
CA LEU A 51 -6.30 -0.33 10.00
C LEU A 51 -7.61 -0.81 9.36
N ARG A 52 -8.75 -0.23 9.74
CA ARG A 52 -10.05 -0.55 9.15
C ARG A 52 -10.08 -0.26 7.64
N VAL A 53 -9.59 0.91 7.23
CA VAL A 53 -9.47 1.29 5.81
C VAL A 53 -8.67 0.23 5.05
N VAL A 54 -7.47 -0.09 5.51
CA VAL A 54 -6.60 -1.07 4.82
C VAL A 54 -7.29 -2.43 4.69
N CYS A 55 -7.99 -2.89 5.74
CA CYS A 55 -8.72 -4.16 5.70
C CYS A 55 -9.87 -4.14 4.69
N GLU A 56 -10.73 -3.12 4.73
CA GLU A 56 -11.91 -3.04 3.85
C GLU A 56 -11.50 -2.86 2.37
N LEU A 57 -10.47 -2.06 2.10
CA LEU A 57 -9.90 -1.95 0.76
C LEU A 57 -9.33 -3.29 0.28
N ALA A 58 -8.61 -4.00 1.14
CA ALA A 58 -8.05 -5.31 0.80
C ALA A 58 -9.12 -6.39 0.55
N ALA A 59 -10.28 -6.27 1.21
CA ALA A 59 -11.46 -7.11 0.98
C ALA A 59 -12.22 -6.77 -0.30
N THR A 60 -11.95 -5.61 -0.91
CA THR A 60 -12.61 -5.15 -2.12
C THR A 60 -11.88 -5.66 -3.37
N PRO A 61 -12.60 -6.14 -4.41
CA PRO A 61 -11.97 -6.53 -5.67
C PRO A 61 -11.22 -5.37 -6.31
N GLU A 62 -10.03 -5.62 -6.85
CA GLU A 62 -9.16 -4.57 -7.41
C GLU A 62 -9.84 -3.76 -8.53
N SER A 63 -10.70 -4.40 -9.32
CA SER A 63 -11.48 -3.72 -10.38
C SER A 63 -12.52 -2.72 -9.87
N GLN A 64 -12.81 -2.73 -8.56
CA GLN A 64 -13.77 -1.84 -7.91
C GLN A 64 -13.09 -0.74 -7.07
N LEU A 65 -11.76 -0.77 -6.96
CA LEU A 65 -11.01 0.24 -6.22
C LEU A 65 -10.83 1.51 -7.06
N ALA A 66 -10.94 2.66 -6.40
CA ALA A 66 -10.48 3.92 -6.96
C ALA A 66 -8.95 3.94 -7.10
N ALA A 67 -8.41 4.88 -7.87
CA ALA A 67 -6.97 4.95 -8.16
C ALA A 67 -6.12 5.22 -6.90
N ASP A 68 -6.61 6.05 -5.99
CA ASP A 68 -5.98 6.34 -4.70
C ASP A 68 -6.07 5.15 -3.74
N GLU A 69 -7.18 4.43 -3.73
CA GLU A 69 -7.35 3.20 -2.96
C GLU A 69 -6.40 2.09 -3.41
N ALA A 70 -6.27 1.89 -4.72
CA ALA A 70 -5.30 0.97 -5.31
C ALA A 70 -3.86 1.37 -4.96
N LEU A 71 -3.56 2.68 -4.93
CA LEU A 71 -2.26 3.20 -4.52
C LEU A 71 -1.97 2.87 -3.04
N ILE A 72 -2.94 3.02 -2.14
CA ILE A 72 -2.80 2.62 -0.73
C ILE A 72 -2.48 1.13 -0.63
N LEU A 73 -3.19 0.27 -1.36
CA LEU A 73 -2.91 -1.17 -1.33
C LEU A 73 -1.55 -1.54 -1.93
N SER A 74 -1.04 -0.74 -2.87
CA SER A 74 0.27 -0.97 -3.48
C SER A 74 1.44 -0.89 -2.48
N LEU A 75 1.22 -0.27 -1.31
CA LEU A 75 2.18 -0.21 -0.20
C LEU A 75 2.41 -1.59 0.45
N PHE A 76 1.44 -2.50 0.33
CA PHE A 76 1.48 -3.83 0.96
C PHE A 76 1.83 -4.94 -0.04
N GLY A 77 1.45 -4.80 -1.32
CA GLY A 77 1.66 -5.85 -2.34
C GLY A 77 3.13 -6.16 -2.68
N ARG A 78 4.06 -5.26 -2.36
CA ARG A 78 5.52 -5.45 -2.57
C ARG A 78 6.28 -5.90 -1.34
N ARG A 79 5.69 -5.82 -0.14
CA ARG A 79 6.37 -6.23 1.09
C ARG A 79 6.17 -7.72 1.33
N LEU A 80 7.28 -8.40 1.11
CA LEU A 80 7.58 -9.81 1.33
C LEU A 80 7.02 -10.30 2.67
N SER A 81 6.60 -11.57 2.67
CA SER A 81 6.24 -12.37 3.84
C SER A 81 6.89 -11.83 5.12
N LEU A 82 6.07 -11.47 6.12
CA LEU A 82 6.52 -11.05 7.45
C LEU A 82 7.65 -11.99 7.91
N VAL A 83 8.86 -11.43 7.98
CA VAL A 83 10.02 -12.14 8.52
C VAL A 83 9.93 -12.04 10.05
N HIS A 84 10.32 -13.07 10.78
CA HIS A 84 10.06 -13.17 12.23
C HIS A 84 10.62 -11.99 13.06
N ASP A 85 11.69 -11.36 12.57
CA ASP A 85 12.31 -10.15 13.13
C ASP A 85 11.46 -8.88 12.96
N GLN A 86 10.51 -8.87 12.03
CA GLN A 86 9.65 -7.72 11.74
C GLN A 86 8.35 -7.68 12.56
N ILE A 87 8.13 -8.62 13.49
CA ILE A 87 6.89 -8.69 14.30
C ILE A 87 6.61 -7.37 15.05
N ASN A 88 7.65 -6.64 15.44
CA ASN A 88 7.51 -5.35 16.14
C ASN A 88 7.57 -4.12 15.23
N SER A 89 7.62 -4.30 13.91
CA SER A 89 7.65 -3.19 12.96
C SER A 89 6.33 -2.40 12.98
N PRO A 90 6.39 -1.06 12.84
CA PRO A 90 5.20 -0.22 12.69
C PRO A 90 4.26 -0.64 11.56
N VAL A 91 4.77 -1.34 10.53
CA VAL A 91 3.99 -1.83 9.39
C VAL A 91 3.14 -3.06 9.72
N THR A 92 3.54 -3.85 10.72
CA THR A 92 2.96 -5.17 11.00
C THR A 92 1.45 -5.16 11.25
N PRO A 93 0.89 -4.20 12.03
CA PRO A 93 -0.56 -4.12 12.22
C PRO A 93 -1.32 -3.85 10.91
N PHE A 94 -0.75 -3.05 10.00
CA PHE A 94 -1.36 -2.74 8.71
C PHE A 94 -1.27 -3.93 7.75
N GLN A 95 -0.16 -4.67 7.76
CA GLN A 95 -0.07 -5.93 7.00
C GLN A 95 -1.05 -6.98 7.50
N LEU A 96 -1.27 -7.08 8.81
CA LEU A 96 -2.30 -7.96 9.37
C LEU A 96 -3.71 -7.54 8.91
N ALA A 97 -3.99 -6.24 8.90
CA ALA A 97 -5.26 -5.72 8.38
C ALA A 97 -5.46 -6.06 6.89
N TYR A 98 -4.43 -5.84 6.07
CA TYR A 98 -4.43 -6.19 4.66
C TYR A 98 -4.69 -7.69 4.45
N PHE A 99 -3.98 -8.55 5.19
CA PHE A 99 -4.15 -9.99 5.13
C PHE A 99 -5.57 -10.42 5.52
N LEU A 100 -6.11 -9.87 6.61
CA LEU A 100 -7.49 -10.14 7.06
C LEU A 100 -8.50 -9.77 5.97
N GLY A 101 -8.35 -8.62 5.34
CA GLY A 101 -9.22 -8.19 4.23
C GLY A 101 -9.16 -9.16 3.07
N LYS A 102 -7.95 -9.52 2.61
CA LYS A 102 -7.77 -10.49 1.52
C LYS A 102 -8.35 -11.86 1.87
N GLN A 103 -8.15 -12.35 3.09
CA GLN A 103 -8.60 -13.67 3.50
C GLN A 103 -10.12 -13.75 3.69
N SER A 104 -10.72 -12.72 4.28
CA SER A 104 -12.16 -12.69 4.55
C SER A 104 -12.99 -12.31 3.33
N SER A 105 -12.46 -11.46 2.44
CA SER A 105 -13.21 -10.83 1.34
C SER A 105 -14.54 -10.22 1.82
N SER A 106 -14.55 -9.69 3.06
CA SER A 106 -15.74 -9.18 3.73
C SER A 106 -15.45 -7.90 4.50
N ALA A 107 -16.07 -6.80 4.07
CA ALA A 107 -16.03 -5.54 4.81
C ALA A 107 -16.65 -5.66 6.21
N GLU A 108 -17.65 -6.54 6.39
CA GLU A 108 -18.27 -6.78 7.70
C GLU A 108 -17.30 -7.46 8.67
N ALA A 109 -16.45 -8.38 8.19
CA ALA A 109 -15.40 -8.97 9.01
C ALA A 109 -14.41 -7.88 9.49
N CYS A 110 -13.99 -6.98 8.60
CA CYS A 110 -13.16 -5.84 8.95
C CYS A 110 -13.83 -4.90 9.97
N ALA A 111 -15.10 -4.56 9.78
CA ALA A 111 -15.87 -3.74 10.73
C ALA A 111 -15.96 -4.39 12.11
N ASN A 112 -16.15 -5.72 12.16
CA ASN A 112 -16.18 -6.49 13.40
C ASN A 112 -14.80 -6.61 14.08
N THR A 113 -13.70 -6.57 13.34
CA THR A 113 -12.35 -6.55 13.92
C THR A 113 -11.99 -5.16 14.43
N TYR A 114 -12.33 -4.11 13.68
CA TYR A 114 -11.96 -2.72 13.96
C TYR A 114 -13.12 -1.88 14.49
N LYS A 115 -13.88 -2.43 15.46
CA LYS A 115 -15.10 -1.83 16.02
C LYS A 115 -14.93 -0.44 16.67
N LYS A 116 -13.69 -0.09 17.04
CA LYS A 116 -13.38 1.25 17.58
C LYS A 116 -13.52 2.35 16.54
N CYS A 117 -13.39 2.02 15.26
CA CYS A 117 -13.63 2.96 14.19
C CYS A 117 -15.10 2.90 13.78
N HIS A 118 -15.81 4.02 13.88
CA HIS A 118 -17.23 4.09 13.56
C HIS A 118 -17.51 4.40 12.09
N HIS A 119 -16.47 4.69 11.31
CA HIS A 119 -16.57 5.01 9.89
C HIS A 119 -16.07 3.86 9.03
N ASN A 120 -16.70 3.67 7.87
CA ASN A 120 -16.19 2.75 6.85
C ASN A 120 -15.09 3.41 6.00
N SER A 121 -14.41 2.61 5.19
CA SER A 121 -13.31 3.04 4.32
C SER A 121 -13.72 4.15 3.35
N THR A 122 -14.90 4.07 2.74
CA THR A 122 -15.43 5.11 1.85
C THR A 122 -15.58 6.44 2.58
N GLU A 123 -16.25 6.46 3.73
CA GLU A 123 -16.46 7.68 4.53
C GLU A 123 -15.14 8.32 4.95
N ILE A 124 -14.16 7.51 5.38
CA ILE A 124 -12.84 8.03 5.81
C ILE A 124 -12.09 8.63 4.63
N LEU A 125 -12.05 7.94 3.50
CA LEU A 125 -11.33 8.41 2.32
C LEU A 125 -11.99 9.65 1.71
N ASP A 126 -13.31 9.73 1.73
CA ASP A 126 -14.04 10.94 1.31
C ASP A 126 -13.70 12.14 2.20
N MET A 127 -13.65 11.96 3.53
CA MET A 127 -13.20 13.03 4.44
C MET A 127 -11.77 13.49 4.15
N ILE A 128 -10.86 12.58 3.78
CA ILE A 128 -9.47 12.93 3.43
C ILE A 128 -9.43 13.69 2.10
N ARG A 129 -10.20 13.24 1.09
CA ARG A 129 -10.30 13.89 -0.23
C ARG A 129 -10.83 15.32 -0.11
N GLU A 130 -11.79 15.56 0.78
CA GLU A 130 -12.34 16.89 1.07
C GLU A 130 -11.35 17.85 1.77
N GLN A 131 -10.29 17.32 2.37
CA GLN A 131 -9.21 18.08 3.03
C GLN A 131 -8.00 18.35 2.11
N GLY A 132 -8.14 18.09 0.80
CA GLY A 132 -7.07 18.29 -0.19
C GLY A 132 -6.53 19.74 -0.29
N PRO A 133 -5.39 19.93 -0.99
CA PRO A 133 -4.56 21.15 -0.95
C PRO A 133 -5.20 22.44 -1.48
N ASP A 134 -6.43 22.41 -2.00
CA ASP A 134 -7.18 23.60 -2.44
C ASP A 134 -7.78 24.43 -1.29
N ARG A 135 -7.44 24.11 -0.03
CA ARG A 135 -7.98 24.77 1.18
C ARG A 135 -6.92 25.41 2.10
N VAL A 136 -5.77 25.84 1.56
CA VAL A 136 -4.79 26.71 2.26
C VAL A 136 -4.57 27.99 1.48
#